data_AF-X1ILA3-F1
#
_entry.id   AF-X1ILA3-F1
#
_cell.length_a   1.000
_cell.length_b   1.000
_cell.length_c   1.000
_cell.angle_alpha   90.00
_cell.angle_beta   90.00
_cell.angle_gamma   90.00
#
_symmetry.space_group_name_H-M   'P 1'
#
loop_
_entity.id
_entity.type
_entity.pdbx_description
1 polymer ?
#
loop_
_entity_poly.entity_id
_entity_poly.type
_entity_poly.pdbx_seq_one_letter_code
_entity_poly.pdbx_strand_id
1 'polypeptide(L)'
;MSVRAFRVKKIEHEKSDTFNLWHDDKLVDFLDSECGFFVGLTSEGTGLVEVPVEALQKALEKLELDDELRKAVTEDIEACRDDGYVTYYCF
;
A
#
# COMPACT_ATOMS: atom_id res chain seq x y z
N MET A 1 -17.69 -14.36 15.23
CA MET A 1 -16.25 -14.60 14.96
C MET A 1 -15.47 -14.24 16.20
N SER A 2 -14.50 -15.06 16.64
CA SER A 2 -13.57 -14.69 17.71
C SER A 2 -12.26 -14.26 17.07
N VAL A 3 -11.96 -12.95 17.14
CA VAL A 3 -10.68 -12.40 16.69
C VAL A 3 -9.66 -12.60 17.82
N ARG A 4 -8.46 -13.07 17.51
CA ARG A 4 -7.36 -13.30 18.46
C ARG A 4 -6.08 -12.67 17.90
N ALA A 5 -5.33 -11.98 18.74
CA ALA A 5 -4.07 -11.34 18.35
C ALA A 5 -2.86 -12.20 18.77
N PHE A 6 -1.83 -12.23 17.93
CA PHE A 6 -0.56 -12.91 18.20
C PHE A 6 0.62 -11.98 17.88
N ARG A 7 1.74 -12.14 18.60
CA ARG A 7 2.95 -11.37 18.32
C ARG A 7 3.59 -11.81 17.00
N VAL A 8 3.86 -10.85 16.12
CA VAL A 8 4.63 -11.06 14.88
C VAL A 8 6.06 -11.50 15.22
N LYS A 9 6.57 -12.54 14.56
CA LYS A 9 7.92 -13.08 14.78
C LYS A 9 8.93 -12.71 13.68
N LYS A 10 8.46 -12.52 12.44
CA LYS A 10 9.28 -12.20 11.28
C LYS A 10 8.40 -11.48 10.25
N ILE A 11 8.95 -10.44 9.61
CA ILE A 11 8.37 -9.74 8.46
C ILE A 11 9.43 -9.81 7.37
N GLU A 12 9.04 -10.18 6.15
CA GLU A 12 9.89 -10.13 4.96
C GLU A 12 9.19 -9.25 3.94
N HIS A 13 9.95 -8.38 3.29
CA HIS A 13 9.45 -7.45 2.28
C HIS A 13 10.31 -7.54 1.02
N GLU A 14 9.75 -7.05 -0.09
CA GLU A 14 10.44 -6.84 -1.36
C GLU A 14 11.71 -6.00 -1.16
N LYS A 15 12.76 -6.27 -1.96
CA LYS A 15 14.03 -5.53 -1.85
C LYS A 15 13.95 -4.13 -2.44
N SER A 16 13.08 -3.94 -3.43
CA SER A 16 12.80 -2.67 -4.08
C SER A 16 11.61 -2.01 -3.40
N ASP A 17 11.71 -0.70 -3.19
CA ASP A 17 10.60 0.15 -2.80
C ASP A 17 9.63 0.32 -3.98
N THR A 18 8.34 0.11 -3.74
CA THR A 18 7.29 0.37 -4.75
C THR A 18 7.05 1.87 -4.92
N PHE A 19 6.91 2.59 -3.81
CA PHE A 19 6.72 4.04 -3.80
C PHE A 19 7.20 4.60 -2.45
N ASN A 20 7.54 5.88 -2.44
CA ASN A 20 8.05 6.59 -1.29
C ASN A 20 7.00 7.53 -0.72
N LEU A 21 6.67 7.33 0.56
CA LEU A 21 5.65 8.10 1.26
C LEU A 21 5.87 9.62 1.30
N TRP A 22 7.12 10.07 1.13
CA TRP A 22 7.52 11.47 1.22
C TRP A 22 7.80 12.11 -0.14
N HIS A 23 7.85 11.31 -1.21
CA HIS A 23 8.10 11.81 -2.56
C HIS A 23 6.87 11.62 -3.47
N ASP A 24 5.99 10.68 -3.14
CA ASP A 24 4.81 10.34 -3.93
C ASP A 24 3.52 10.85 -3.29
N ASP A 25 3.56 12.09 -2.79
CA ASP A 25 2.47 12.76 -2.06
C ASP A 25 1.10 12.60 -2.75
N LYS A 26 1.07 12.71 -4.09
CA LYS A 26 -0.18 12.56 -4.88
C LYS A 26 -0.82 11.18 -4.74
N LEU A 27 -0.01 10.12 -4.70
CA LEU A 27 -0.49 8.76 -4.54
C LEU A 27 -0.94 8.54 -3.10
N VAL A 28 -0.12 8.97 -2.14
CA VAL A 28 -0.38 8.78 -0.71
C VAL A 28 -1.63 9.52 -0.27
N ASP A 29 -1.81 10.77 -0.69
CA ASP A 29 -3.01 11.58 -0.39
C ASP A 29 -4.27 10.94 -0.98
N PHE A 30 -4.17 10.35 -2.17
CA PHE A 30 -5.29 9.67 -2.80
C PHE A 30 -5.66 8.37 -2.07
N LEU A 31 -4.66 7.57 -1.70
CA LEU A 31 -4.86 6.36 -0.91
C LEU A 31 -5.41 6.70 0.48
N ASP A 32 -4.97 7.78 1.10
CA ASP A 32 -5.53 8.22 2.37
C ASP A 32 -7.00 8.63 2.23
N SER A 33 -7.32 9.39 1.18
CA SER A 33 -8.70 9.82 0.93
C SER A 33 -9.66 8.67 0.60
N GLU A 34 -9.23 7.63 -0.11
CA GLU A 34 -10.11 6.53 -0.55
C GLU A 34 -10.18 5.38 0.47
N CYS A 35 -9.09 5.06 1.17
CA CYS A 35 -9.03 3.90 2.07
C CYS A 35 -8.45 4.19 3.47
N GLY A 36 -8.13 5.43 3.81
CA GLY A 36 -7.61 5.78 5.13
C GLY A 36 -6.22 5.20 5.39
N PHE A 37 -5.33 5.30 4.40
CA PHE A 37 -3.96 4.80 4.44
C PHE A 37 -3.22 5.12 5.75
N PHE A 38 -3.29 6.36 6.26
CA PHE A 38 -2.60 6.72 7.51
C PHE A 38 -3.23 6.11 8.77
N VAL A 39 -4.48 5.64 8.71
CA VAL A 39 -5.16 4.99 9.85
C VAL A 39 -4.52 3.64 10.17
N GLY A 40 -3.96 2.96 9.18
CA GLY A 40 -3.25 1.69 9.35
C GLY A 40 -1.84 1.83 9.92
N LEU A 41 -1.26 3.03 9.89
CA LEU A 41 0.11 3.28 10.34
C LEU A 41 0.17 3.56 11.84
N THR A 42 1.36 3.36 12.42
CA THR A 42 1.62 3.75 13.81
C THR A 42 1.67 5.26 13.96
N SER A 43 1.70 5.76 15.20
CA SER A 43 1.85 7.19 15.51
C SER A 43 3.10 7.84 14.92
N GLU A 44 4.08 7.05 14.47
CA GLU A 44 5.31 7.52 13.83
C GLU A 44 5.26 7.47 12.30
N GLY A 45 4.11 7.09 11.70
CA GLY A 45 3.94 7.00 10.25
C GLY A 45 4.59 5.75 9.62
N THR A 46 4.98 4.78 10.44
CA THR A 46 5.57 3.50 10.02
C THR A 46 4.63 2.35 10.37
N GLY A 47 4.72 1.22 9.68
CA GLY A 47 3.91 0.05 10.00
C GLY A 47 3.50 -0.79 8.79
N LEU A 48 2.46 -1.60 9.00
CA LEU A 48 1.84 -2.41 7.95
C LEU A 48 0.49 -1.81 7.62
N VAL A 49 0.26 -1.47 6.35
CA VAL A 49 -1.00 -0.92 5.87
C VAL A 49 -1.54 -1.78 4.74
N GLU A 50 -2.83 -2.09 4.82
CA GLU A 50 -3.54 -2.88 3.83
C GLU A 50 -4.29 -1.94 2.89
N VAL A 51 -3.95 -1.97 1.60
CA VAL A 51 -4.57 -1.14 0.57
C VAL A 51 -5.36 -2.04 -0.37
N PRO A 52 -6.67 -1.79 -0.58
CA PRO A 52 -7.45 -2.59 -1.51
C PRO A 52 -6.93 -2.40 -2.94
N VAL A 53 -6.83 -3.48 -3.70
CA VAL A 53 -6.42 -3.44 -5.12
C VAL A 53 -7.31 -2.48 -5.93
N GLU A 54 -8.60 -2.38 -5.60
CA GLU A 54 -9.52 -1.43 -6.22
C GLU A 54 -9.07 0.04 -6.07
N ALA A 55 -8.51 0.42 -4.91
CA ALA A 55 -8.01 1.77 -4.70
C ALA A 55 -6.73 2.01 -5.51
N LEU A 56 -5.84 1.02 -5.61
CA LEU A 56 -4.64 1.11 -6.45
C LEU A 56 -5.00 1.21 -7.94
N GLN A 57 -5.98 0.44 -8.42
CA GLN A 57 -6.47 0.55 -9.80
C GLN A 57 -7.05 1.94 -10.09
N LYS A 58 -7.89 2.47 -9.18
CA LYS A 58 -8.40 3.85 -9.31
C LYS A 58 -7.27 4.89 -9.29
N ALA A 59 -6.24 4.68 -8.49
CA ALA A 59 -5.07 5.57 -8.46
C ALA A 59 -4.38 5.59 -9.83
N LEU A 60 -4.16 4.43 -10.45
CA LEU A 60 -3.57 4.32 -11.78
C LEU A 60 -4.42 4.95 -12.90
N GLU A 61 -5.74 5.02 -12.73
CA GLU A 61 -6.64 5.65 -13.71
C GLU A 61 -6.79 7.17 -13.52
N LYS A 62 -6.82 7.64 -12.27
CA LYS A 62 -7.12 9.04 -11.93
C LYS A 62 -5.88 9.91 -11.76
N LEU A 63 -4.73 9.33 -11.40
CA LEU A 63 -3.50 10.07 -11.15
C LEU A 63 -2.53 9.92 -12.31
N GLU A 64 -1.93 11.04 -12.72
CA GLU A 64 -0.73 11.03 -13.53
C GLU A 64 0.48 10.73 -12.63
N LEU A 65 0.83 9.44 -12.56
CA LEU A 65 2.00 8.91 -11.88
C LEU A 65 3.15 8.73 -12.87
N ASP A 66 4.37 8.75 -12.37
CA ASP A 66 5.55 8.47 -13.20
C ASP A 66 5.53 7.02 -13.74
N ASP A 67 6.13 6.80 -14.91
CA ASP A 67 6.11 5.49 -15.58
C ASP A 67 6.74 4.37 -14.74
N GLU A 68 7.75 4.71 -13.91
CA GLU A 68 8.39 3.76 -12.99
C GLU A 68 7.43 3.36 -11.87
N LEU A 69 6.77 4.33 -11.25
CA LEU A 69 5.84 4.11 -10.16
C LEU A 69 4.60 3.34 -10.64
N ARG A 70 4.09 3.70 -11.82
CA ARG A 70 2.96 3.01 -12.45
C ARG A 70 3.27 1.54 -12.69
N LYS A 71 4.49 1.21 -13.13
CA LYS A 71 4.92 -0.19 -13.30
C LYS A 71 4.98 -0.91 -11.96
N ALA A 72 5.62 -0.31 -10.95
CA ALA A 72 5.72 -0.91 -9.62
C ALA A 72 4.34 -1.23 -9.03
N VAL A 73 3.40 -0.27 -9.08
CA VAL A 73 2.02 -0.49 -8.59
C VAL A 73 1.28 -1.53 -9.43
N THR A 74 1.53 -1.62 -10.74
CA THR A 74 0.92 -2.65 -11.59
C THR A 74 1.45 -4.04 -11.25
N GLU A 75 2.75 -4.17 -11.00
CA GLU A 75 3.37 -5.43 -10.56
C GLU A 75 2.82 -5.89 -9.20
N ASP A 76 2.61 -4.95 -8.26
CA ASP A 76 1.96 -5.25 -6.97
C ASP A 76 0.53 -5.77 -7.13
N ILE A 77 -0.25 -5.15 -8.02
CA ILE A 77 -1.61 -5.58 -8.34
C ILE A 77 -1.59 -6.97 -8.99
N GLU A 78 -0.67 -7.24 -9.91
CA GLU A 78 -0.54 -8.55 -10.56
C GLU A 78 -0.09 -9.66 -9.59
N ALA A 79 0.75 -9.31 -8.62
CA ALA A 79 1.16 -10.21 -7.54
C ALA A 79 -0.03 -10.54 -6.61
N CYS A 80 -0.95 -9.61 -6.41
CA CYS A 80 -2.21 -9.83 -5.69
C CYS A 80 -3.32 -10.37 -6.60
N ARG A 81 -3.27 -11.66 -6.96
CA ARG A 81 -4.39 -12.32 -7.65
C ARG A 81 -5.57 -12.64 -6.71
N ASP A 82 -6.78 -12.33 -7.20
CA ASP A 82 -8.11 -12.81 -6.76
C ASP A 82 -8.76 -12.12 -5.52
N ASP A 83 -9.03 -10.81 -5.59
CA ASP A 83 -9.82 -10.03 -4.59
C ASP A 83 -9.10 -9.70 -3.26
N GLY A 84 -7.88 -9.16 -3.39
CA GLY A 84 -6.98 -8.89 -2.25
C GLY A 84 -6.78 -7.43 -1.87
N TYR A 85 -6.26 -7.27 -0.65
CA TYR A 85 -5.54 -6.08 -0.21
C TYR A 85 -4.04 -6.32 -0.44
N VAL A 86 -3.32 -5.30 -0.90
CA VAL A 86 -1.86 -5.27 -0.90
C VAL A 86 -1.40 -4.76 0.46
N THR A 87 -0.52 -5.50 1.15
CA THR A 87 0.06 -5.06 2.42
C THR A 87 1.40 -4.39 2.19
N TYR A 88 1.48 -3.10 2.46
CA TYR A 88 2.73 -2.34 2.40
C TYR A 88 3.38 -2.29 3.79
N TYR A 89 4.69 -2.52 3.82
CA TYR A 89 5.51 -2.33 5.03
C TYR A 89 6.29 -1.02 4.90
N CYS A 90 5.83 0.01 5.61
CA CYS A 90 6.38 1.36 5.58
C CYS A 90 7.36 1.57 6.74
N PHE A 91 8.59 1.96 6.45
CA PHE A 91 9.65 2.24 7.42
C PHE A 91 10.60 3.35 6.94
#